data_AF-A0AAQ2WW86-F1
#
_entry.id   AF-A0AAQ2WW86-F1
#
_cell.length_a   1.000
_cell.length_b   1.000
_cell.length_c   1.000
_cell.angle_alpha   90.00
_cell.angle_beta   90.00
_cell.angle_gamma   90.00
#
_symmetry.space_group_name_H-M   'P 1'
#
loop_
_entity.id
_entity.type
_entity.pdbx_description
1 polymer ?
#
loop_
_entity_poly.entity_id
_entity_poly.type
_entity_poly.pdbx_seq_one_letter_code
_entity_poly.pdbx_strand_id
1 'polypeptide(L)'
;MEDNNKLLDINPHINKLFSELEIFDNRSKQIYASLSKSIPKLIEKLSKDIKDLSFNIGFISNLDIDNDYSLNNFISKVLRVLDDFVSYFNSSAKLLETQFSIIRDKVKDIEILEDVIEKMKKSSIDMEIMSINTLTVAMRAGRAGGAFSYITNEIKTLTQSMIKQADQLTSRGRDIKVGLDRAKDQILENNTAENKILEEFKDSLVKNIDEFSGEIGEVIAFYDNILGILNDLRSKFVNAVSYLQFQDRLTQSLHHLNIMYSSFDILRFRDINEIQKLKVLSVFTDSSKMIIRDVIAKLDENFMAFEGFLDASISSISVINDLKSDNSLYVDLSRSVESFSIILSSLLKRIDDVEKNNADFLNLYHEQIKIVKSLEFMFSNISAISSRFQNINIASKIEVVKRVELEDMESNISEMSKVISNIELNITKGREFLTQIIFFFEKVVKDCDNRFYLEKNYFNRFKKLFIELKNDIFEIKKIAVDQVLSYEIFPVHFLEIFEEIKLDIQNIENLKIDLLNLEKTLVKMDDDINGILGSELLKNGINCVEIEDKEFIRRIANRFTLFVHKKYLLSLIEDERDVLSFDEGSVILF
;
A
#
# COMPACT_ATOMS: atom_id res chain seq x y z
N MET A 1 -15.06 4.92 -100.69
CA MET A 1 -15.26 4.04 -99.52
C MET A 1 -13.90 3.49 -99.14
N GLU A 2 -13.26 4.12 -98.17
CA GLU A 2 -12.25 3.51 -97.29
C GLU A 2 -12.29 4.32 -95.99
N ASP A 3 -13.31 3.99 -95.21
CA ASP A 3 -13.53 4.44 -93.84
C ASP A 3 -12.51 3.73 -92.93
N ASN A 4 -11.26 4.19 -92.94
CA ASN A 4 -10.28 3.76 -91.93
C ASN A 4 -10.41 4.68 -90.72
N ASN A 5 -11.37 4.35 -89.87
CA ASN A 5 -11.71 5.04 -88.64
C ASN A 5 -10.58 4.80 -87.60
N LYS A 6 -9.43 5.48 -87.75
CA LYS A 6 -8.20 5.29 -86.95
C LYS A 6 -8.33 5.65 -85.48
N LEU A 7 -9.42 6.31 -85.08
CA LEU A 7 -9.83 6.45 -83.68
C LEU A 7 -10.03 5.07 -83.00
N LEU A 8 -10.22 3.98 -83.79
CA LEU A 8 -10.27 2.61 -83.26
C LEU A 8 -8.96 2.11 -82.64
N ASP A 9 -7.79 2.63 -83.03
CA ASP A 9 -6.48 2.16 -82.54
C ASP A 9 -6.16 2.67 -81.11
N ILE A 10 -6.88 3.71 -80.65
CA ILE A 10 -6.71 4.32 -79.32
C ILE A 10 -7.63 3.66 -78.27
N ASN A 11 -8.72 3.00 -78.70
CA ASN A 11 -9.66 2.30 -77.81
C ASN A 11 -9.00 1.24 -76.91
N PRO A 12 -8.03 0.43 -77.36
CA PRO A 12 -7.33 -0.52 -76.50
C PRO A 12 -6.58 0.17 -75.35
N HIS A 13 -6.00 1.35 -75.59
CA HIS A 13 -5.31 2.13 -74.55
C HIS A 13 -6.29 2.69 -73.52
N ILE A 14 -7.43 3.21 -73.97
CA ILE A 14 -8.49 3.73 -73.08
C ILE A 14 -9.08 2.59 -72.22
N ASN A 15 -9.38 1.44 -72.82
CA ASN A 15 -9.92 0.28 -72.09
C ASN A 15 -8.90 -0.27 -71.07
N LYS A 16 -7.61 -0.30 -71.44
CA LYS A 16 -6.54 -0.70 -70.53
C LYS A 16 -6.40 0.28 -69.37
N LEU A 17 -6.44 1.59 -69.64
CA LEU A 17 -6.40 2.63 -68.63
C LEU A 17 -7.57 2.50 -67.64
N PHE A 18 -8.80 2.29 -68.13
CA PHE A 18 -9.96 2.09 -67.27
C PHE A 18 -9.83 0.84 -66.37
N SER A 19 -9.36 -0.28 -66.92
CA SER A 19 -9.14 -1.49 -66.14
C SER A 19 -8.06 -1.32 -65.06
N GLU A 20 -6.95 -0.65 -65.39
CA GLU A 20 -5.88 -0.35 -64.43
C GLU A 20 -6.37 0.63 -63.34
N LEU A 21 -7.18 1.64 -63.69
CA LEU A 21 -7.78 2.58 -62.75
C LEU A 21 -8.78 1.89 -61.81
N GLU A 22 -9.61 0.98 -62.31
CA GLU A 22 -10.58 0.24 -61.49
C GLU A 22 -9.89 -0.70 -60.50
N ILE A 23 -8.83 -1.39 -60.93
CA ILE A 23 -8.02 -2.25 -60.03
C ILE A 23 -7.39 -1.39 -58.92
N PHE A 24 -6.80 -0.25 -59.28
CA PHE A 24 -6.20 0.68 -58.32
C PHE A 24 -7.23 1.25 -57.33
N ASP A 25 -8.39 1.70 -57.81
CA ASP A 25 -9.47 2.24 -56.99
C ASP A 25 -9.97 1.19 -55.99
N ASN A 26 -10.19 -0.05 -56.45
CA ASN A 26 -10.64 -1.14 -55.58
C ASN A 26 -9.59 -1.50 -54.51
N ARG A 27 -8.31 -1.61 -54.87
CA ARG A 27 -7.23 -1.91 -53.91
C ARG A 27 -7.05 -0.79 -52.89
N SER A 28 -7.04 0.46 -53.33
CA SER A 28 -6.92 1.62 -52.43
C SER A 28 -8.10 1.68 -51.46
N LYS A 29 -9.34 1.50 -51.93
CA LYS A 29 -10.53 1.43 -51.06
C LYS A 29 -10.44 0.32 -50.02
N GLN A 30 -9.95 -0.86 -50.39
CA GLN A 30 -9.78 -1.96 -49.43
C GLN A 30 -8.79 -1.62 -48.31
N ILE A 31 -7.62 -1.07 -48.67
CA ILE A 31 -6.58 -0.69 -47.70
C ILE A 31 -7.09 0.39 -46.75
N TYR A 32 -7.62 1.50 -47.28
CA TYR A 32 -8.11 2.59 -46.43
C TYR A 32 -9.36 2.20 -45.61
N ALA A 33 -10.22 1.31 -46.11
CA ALA A 33 -11.35 0.78 -45.33
C ALA A 33 -10.88 -0.12 -44.17
N SER A 34 -9.84 -0.92 -44.37
CA SER A 34 -9.22 -1.72 -43.32
C SER A 34 -8.62 -0.82 -42.22
N LEU A 35 -7.80 0.17 -42.62
CA LEU A 35 -7.24 1.15 -41.69
C LEU A 35 -8.31 1.95 -40.93
N SER A 36 -9.38 2.36 -41.62
CA SER A 36 -10.54 3.05 -41.02
C SER A 36 -11.27 2.20 -39.98
N LYS A 37 -11.13 0.88 -40.02
CA LYS A 37 -11.73 -0.03 -39.04
C LYS A 37 -10.76 -0.36 -37.90
N SER A 38 -9.47 -0.52 -38.20
CA SER A 38 -8.46 -0.97 -37.24
C SER A 38 -7.96 0.16 -36.34
N ILE A 39 -7.71 1.37 -36.86
CA ILE A 39 -7.24 2.52 -36.06
C ILE A 39 -8.24 2.88 -34.94
N PRO A 40 -9.55 3.05 -35.20
CA PRO A 40 -10.51 3.39 -34.14
C PRO A 40 -10.64 2.32 -33.05
N LYS A 41 -10.52 1.03 -33.40
CA LYS A 41 -10.53 -0.06 -32.41
C LYS A 41 -9.38 0.06 -31.41
N LEU A 42 -8.18 0.40 -31.91
CA LEU A 42 -7.04 0.62 -31.04
C LEU A 42 -7.21 1.87 -30.17
N ILE A 43 -7.79 2.95 -30.70
CA ILE A 43 -8.13 4.15 -29.91
C ILE A 43 -9.10 3.81 -28.76
N GLU A 44 -10.15 3.05 -29.05
CA GLU A 44 -11.14 2.62 -28.05
C GLU A 44 -10.49 1.77 -26.96
N LYS A 45 -9.68 0.78 -27.37
CA LYS A 45 -8.92 -0.07 -26.45
C LYS A 45 -7.95 0.73 -25.58
N LEU A 46 -7.13 1.59 -26.16
CA LEU A 46 -6.22 2.47 -25.41
C LEU A 46 -6.97 3.38 -24.43
N SER A 47 -8.13 3.91 -24.84
CA SER A 47 -8.95 4.78 -23.97
C SER A 47 -9.51 4.02 -22.77
N LYS A 48 -9.89 2.75 -22.97
CA LYS A 48 -10.29 1.87 -21.87
C LYS A 48 -9.11 1.59 -20.94
N ASP A 49 -7.95 1.24 -21.49
CA ASP A 49 -6.77 0.88 -20.70
C ASP A 49 -6.25 2.06 -19.88
N ILE A 50 -6.23 3.28 -20.45
CA ILE A 50 -5.92 4.52 -19.74
C ILE A 50 -6.90 4.74 -18.57
N LYS A 51 -8.20 4.51 -18.79
CA LYS A 51 -9.23 4.70 -17.75
C LYS A 51 -9.09 3.67 -16.62
N ASP A 52 -8.90 2.40 -16.96
CA ASP A 52 -8.76 1.31 -15.99
C ASP A 52 -7.49 1.50 -15.15
N LEU A 53 -6.35 1.80 -15.78
CA LEU A 53 -5.09 2.09 -15.08
C LEU A 53 -5.21 3.34 -14.19
N SER A 54 -5.79 4.42 -14.71
CA SER A 54 -5.99 5.65 -13.92
C SER A 54 -6.90 5.43 -12.72
N PHE A 55 -7.94 4.60 -12.85
CA PHE A 55 -8.81 4.23 -11.73
C PHE A 55 -8.04 3.43 -10.67
N ASN A 56 -7.27 2.41 -11.06
CA ASN A 56 -6.50 1.58 -10.14
C ASN A 56 -5.42 2.39 -9.41
N ILE A 57 -4.72 3.29 -10.10
CA ILE A 57 -3.75 4.21 -9.48
C ILE A 57 -4.46 5.19 -8.53
N GLY A 58 -5.63 5.73 -8.92
CA GLY A 58 -6.44 6.60 -8.07
C GLY A 58 -6.87 5.92 -6.78
N PHE A 59 -7.24 4.63 -6.86
CA PHE A 59 -7.61 3.82 -5.71
C PHE A 59 -6.46 3.66 -4.69
N ILE A 60 -5.21 3.48 -5.18
CA ILE A 60 -4.02 3.37 -4.32
C ILE A 60 -3.56 4.75 -3.80
N SER A 61 -3.57 5.76 -4.66
CA SER A 61 -2.93 7.06 -4.41
C SER A 61 -3.75 8.01 -3.54
N ASN A 62 -5.06 8.14 -3.78
CA ASN A 62 -6.06 8.92 -3.03
C ASN A 62 -7.23 9.22 -3.97
N LEU A 63 -8.49 8.89 -3.60
CA LEU A 63 -9.72 9.67 -3.90
C LEU A 63 -10.99 8.95 -3.40
N ASP A 64 -11.00 8.54 -2.13
CA ASP A 64 -12.25 8.63 -1.37
C ASP A 64 -11.92 8.78 0.11
N ILE A 65 -12.34 9.90 0.68
CA ILE A 65 -12.20 10.23 2.11
C ILE A 65 -12.97 9.20 2.97
N ASP A 66 -13.87 8.42 2.35
CA ASP A 66 -14.67 7.37 2.99
C ASP A 66 -14.11 5.94 2.82
N ASN A 67 -12.97 5.74 2.12
CA ASN A 67 -12.38 4.40 1.97
C ASN A 67 -11.31 4.15 3.04
N ASP A 68 -11.59 3.23 3.96
CA ASP A 68 -10.68 2.81 5.04
C ASP A 68 -9.33 2.25 4.55
N TYR A 69 -9.21 1.93 3.26
CA TYR A 69 -8.06 1.26 2.63
C TYR A 69 -7.08 2.17 1.88
N SER A 70 -7.26 3.49 1.89
CA SER A 70 -6.26 4.39 1.27
C SER A 70 -4.94 4.32 2.04
N LEU A 71 -3.80 4.43 1.34
CA LEU A 71 -2.48 4.37 1.96
C LEU A 71 -2.34 5.41 3.10
N ASN A 72 -2.83 6.63 2.89
CA ASN A 72 -2.77 7.69 3.89
C ASN A 72 -3.65 7.42 5.12
N ASN A 73 -4.84 6.83 4.92
CA ASN A 73 -5.71 6.40 6.03
C ASN A 73 -5.06 5.25 6.81
N PHE A 74 -4.46 4.29 6.10
CA PHE A 74 -3.71 3.18 6.70
C PHE A 74 -2.55 3.71 7.55
N ILE A 75 -1.68 4.56 7.00
CA ILE A 75 -0.55 5.15 7.73
C ILE A 75 -1.04 5.90 8.97
N SER A 76 -2.06 6.75 8.81
CA SER A 76 -2.64 7.52 9.93
C SER A 76 -3.24 6.62 11.01
N LYS A 77 -3.94 5.54 10.61
CA LYS A 77 -4.51 4.54 11.51
C LYS A 77 -3.41 3.84 12.30
N VAL A 78 -2.32 3.42 11.64
CA VAL A 78 -1.21 2.75 12.33
C VAL A 78 -0.51 3.69 13.31
N LEU A 79 -0.18 4.93 12.91
CA LEU A 79 0.45 5.90 13.79
C LEU A 79 -0.39 6.19 15.03
N ARG A 80 -1.71 6.38 14.86
CA ARG A 80 -2.63 6.58 15.98
C ARG A 80 -2.66 5.37 16.92
N VAL A 81 -2.78 4.17 16.37
CA VAL A 81 -2.81 2.92 17.15
C VAL A 81 -1.51 2.72 17.93
N LEU A 82 -0.36 3.02 17.32
CA LEU A 82 0.94 3.00 17.98
C LEU A 82 1.05 4.02 19.12
N ASP A 83 0.68 5.27 18.87
CA ASP A 83 0.75 6.32 19.88
C ASP A 83 -0.17 6.04 21.08
N ASP A 84 -1.39 5.55 20.81
CA ASP A 84 -2.33 5.14 21.85
C ASP A 84 -1.74 4.02 22.72
N PHE A 85 -1.02 3.08 22.11
CA PHE A 85 -0.40 1.94 22.80
C PHE A 85 0.81 2.32 23.63
N VAL A 86 1.72 3.10 23.07
CA VAL A 86 2.89 3.59 23.79
C VAL A 86 2.44 4.49 24.96
N SER A 87 1.44 5.33 24.75
CA SER A 87 0.84 6.17 25.80
C SER A 87 0.22 5.31 26.91
N TYR A 88 -0.59 4.31 26.54
CA TYR A 88 -1.16 3.38 27.51
C TYR A 88 -0.07 2.66 28.31
N PHE A 89 0.92 2.09 27.64
CA PHE A 89 1.97 1.31 28.28
C PHE A 89 2.82 2.18 29.24
N ASN A 90 3.20 3.38 28.84
CA ASN A 90 3.90 4.34 29.70
C ASN A 90 3.08 4.72 30.94
N SER A 91 1.77 4.92 30.79
CA SER A 91 0.87 5.18 31.92
C SER A 91 0.74 3.97 32.85
N SER A 92 0.65 2.77 32.27
CA SER A 92 0.56 1.48 32.97
C SER A 92 1.82 1.23 33.80
N ALA A 93 3.00 1.43 33.22
CA ALA A 93 4.29 1.29 33.89
C ALA A 93 4.41 2.24 35.09
N LYS A 94 4.05 3.52 34.93
CA LYS A 94 4.09 4.53 36.00
C LYS A 94 3.15 4.20 37.17
N LEU A 95 1.96 3.68 36.87
CA LEU A 95 1.01 3.20 37.87
C LEU A 95 1.58 2.00 38.65
N LEU A 96 2.25 1.06 37.97
CA LEU A 96 2.85 -0.11 38.61
C LEU A 96 3.96 0.34 39.57
N GLU A 97 4.83 1.27 39.13
CA GLU A 97 5.90 1.83 39.96
C GLU A 97 5.36 2.51 41.24
N THR A 98 4.24 3.22 41.11
CA THR A 98 3.58 3.85 42.27
C THR A 98 3.11 2.78 43.27
N GLN A 99 2.46 1.71 42.80
CA GLN A 99 2.03 0.60 43.67
C GLN A 99 3.22 -0.08 44.36
N PHE A 100 4.35 -0.26 43.67
CA PHE A 100 5.57 -0.80 44.28
C PHE A 100 6.20 0.11 45.32
N SER A 101 6.18 1.42 45.11
CA SER A 101 6.64 2.36 46.13
C SER A 101 5.87 2.17 47.43
N ILE A 102 4.55 1.95 47.35
CA ILE A 102 3.72 1.75 48.55
C ILE A 102 4.01 0.39 49.19
N ILE A 103 4.20 -0.67 48.40
CA ILE A 103 4.66 -1.98 48.90
C ILE A 103 5.99 -1.82 49.65
N ARG A 104 6.96 -1.09 49.08
CA ARG A 104 8.29 -0.89 49.66
C ARG A 104 8.21 -0.27 51.05
N ASP A 105 7.34 0.71 51.22
CA ASP A 105 7.13 1.32 52.54
C ASP A 105 6.51 0.33 53.54
N LYS A 106 5.71 -0.62 53.07
CA LYS A 106 5.17 -1.72 53.90
C LYS A 106 6.11 -2.89 54.14
N VAL A 107 7.19 -3.02 53.37
CA VAL A 107 8.29 -3.94 53.70
C VAL A 107 9.12 -3.38 54.86
N LYS A 108 9.34 -2.06 54.94
CA LYS A 108 10.02 -1.43 56.10
C LYS A 108 9.24 -1.66 57.39
N ASP A 109 7.92 -1.70 57.30
CA ASP A 109 7.04 -2.05 58.40
C ASP A 109 7.41 -3.45 58.97
N ILE A 110 7.78 -4.44 58.15
CA ILE A 110 8.23 -5.77 58.63
C ILE A 110 9.52 -5.67 59.49
N GLU A 111 10.39 -4.68 59.25
CA GLU A 111 11.58 -4.45 60.09
C GLU A 111 11.19 -3.95 61.49
N ILE A 112 10.10 -3.19 61.61
CA ILE A 112 9.53 -2.77 62.89
C ILE A 112 9.00 -4.00 63.65
N LEU A 113 8.44 -4.98 62.93
CA LEU A 113 7.99 -6.24 63.53
C LEU A 113 9.18 -7.03 64.13
N GLU A 114 10.34 -7.04 63.47
CA GLU A 114 11.56 -7.68 64.01
C GLU A 114 11.98 -7.06 65.36
N ASP A 115 11.94 -5.73 65.50
CA ASP A 115 12.23 -5.04 66.77
C ASP A 115 11.23 -5.40 67.88
N VAL A 116 9.95 -5.54 67.53
CA VAL A 116 8.91 -6.00 68.49
C VAL A 116 9.19 -7.43 68.95
N ILE A 117 9.58 -8.33 68.03
CA ILE A 117 9.92 -9.72 68.33
C ILE A 117 11.19 -9.78 69.21
N GLU A 118 12.20 -8.95 68.94
CA GLU A 118 13.44 -8.90 69.72
C GLU A 118 13.19 -8.39 71.15
N LYS A 119 12.38 -7.34 71.31
CA LYS A 119 11.95 -6.83 72.63
C LYS A 119 11.19 -7.89 73.43
N MET A 120 10.33 -8.66 72.76
CA MET A 120 9.62 -9.77 73.38
C MET A 120 10.59 -10.87 73.83
N LYS A 121 11.55 -11.28 72.98
CA LYS A 121 12.58 -12.26 73.30
C LYS A 121 13.43 -11.83 74.50
N LYS A 122 13.85 -10.56 74.53
CA LYS A 122 14.57 -9.98 75.68
C LYS A 122 13.74 -10.05 76.95
N SER A 123 12.46 -9.69 76.87
CA SER A 123 11.53 -9.77 78.01
C SER A 123 11.34 -11.22 78.48
N SER A 124 11.34 -12.22 77.60
CA SER A 124 11.32 -13.64 77.98
C SER A 124 12.57 -14.06 78.76
N ILE A 125 13.74 -13.57 78.36
CA ILE A 125 15.01 -13.85 79.06
C ILE A 125 15.00 -13.17 80.43
N ASP A 126 14.54 -11.92 80.52
CA ASP A 126 14.39 -11.19 81.78
C ASP A 126 13.44 -11.94 82.73
N MET A 127 12.34 -12.51 82.20
CA MET A 127 11.41 -13.35 82.96
C MET A 127 12.07 -14.63 83.50
N GLU A 128 12.92 -15.27 82.70
CA GLU A 128 13.69 -16.46 83.14
C GLU A 128 14.66 -16.09 84.27
N ILE A 129 15.42 -15.01 84.13
CA ILE A 129 16.35 -14.52 85.17
C ILE A 129 15.59 -14.18 86.45
N MET A 130 14.46 -13.46 86.34
CA MET A 130 13.61 -13.17 87.48
C MET A 130 13.10 -14.45 88.15
N SER A 131 12.72 -15.47 87.39
CA SER A 131 12.27 -16.74 87.95
C SER A 131 13.34 -17.46 88.75
N ILE A 132 14.59 -17.40 88.31
CA ILE A 132 15.73 -17.98 89.02
C ILE A 132 16.03 -17.19 90.31
N ASN A 133 15.95 -15.85 90.26
CA ASN A 133 16.12 -15.01 91.44
C ASN A 133 15.01 -15.25 92.47
N THR A 134 13.76 -15.34 92.01
CA THR A 134 12.59 -15.71 92.82
C THR A 134 12.76 -17.10 93.44
N LEU A 135 13.24 -18.10 92.68
CA LEU A 135 13.55 -19.43 93.22
C LEU A 135 14.63 -19.37 94.31
N THR A 136 15.67 -18.57 94.12
CA THR A 136 16.76 -18.43 95.10
C THR A 136 16.26 -17.87 96.42
N VAL A 137 15.37 -16.87 96.39
CA VAL A 137 14.72 -16.33 97.58
C VAL A 137 13.77 -17.36 98.19
N ALA A 138 12.98 -18.09 97.38
CA ALA A 138 12.10 -19.15 97.84
C ALA A 138 12.86 -20.30 98.55
N MET A 139 14.03 -20.67 98.03
CA MET A 139 14.88 -21.71 98.64
C MET A 139 15.42 -21.28 100.01
N ARG A 140 15.65 -19.98 100.25
CA ARG A 140 16.01 -19.44 101.57
C ARG A 140 14.87 -19.58 102.59
N ALA A 141 13.61 -19.53 102.12
CA ALA A 141 12.42 -19.76 102.94
C ALA A 141 12.12 -21.25 103.24
N GLY A 142 12.99 -22.18 102.80
CA GLY A 142 12.91 -23.60 103.16
C GLY A 142 11.69 -24.32 102.58
N ARG A 143 10.94 -25.07 103.41
CA ARG A 143 9.75 -25.84 102.94
C ARG A 143 8.63 -24.93 102.43
N ALA A 144 8.58 -23.66 102.86
CA ALA A 144 7.57 -22.71 102.41
C ALA A 144 7.70 -22.37 100.91
N GLY A 145 8.93 -22.37 100.38
CA GLY A 145 9.22 -22.05 98.98
C GLY A 145 9.22 -23.24 98.00
N GLY A 146 8.87 -24.45 98.45
CA GLY A 146 8.94 -25.67 97.60
C GLY A 146 8.12 -25.59 96.30
N ALA A 147 6.98 -24.89 96.32
CA ALA A 147 6.13 -24.66 95.15
C ALA A 147 6.83 -23.83 94.06
N PHE A 148 7.77 -22.96 94.43
CA PHE A 148 8.48 -22.09 93.48
C PHE A 148 9.47 -22.83 92.59
N SER A 149 9.92 -24.03 92.98
CA SER A 149 10.73 -24.89 92.10
C SER A 149 9.94 -25.34 90.88
N TYR A 150 8.68 -25.75 91.07
CA TYR A 150 7.77 -26.13 89.99
C TYR A 150 7.38 -24.91 89.13
N ILE A 151 7.05 -23.77 89.76
CA ILE A 151 6.73 -22.52 89.07
C ILE A 151 7.91 -22.05 88.19
N THR A 152 9.14 -22.10 88.72
CA THR A 152 10.34 -21.69 87.99
C THR A 152 10.63 -22.62 86.82
N ASN A 153 10.45 -23.94 87.00
CA ASN A 153 10.63 -24.90 85.90
C ASN A 153 9.58 -24.72 84.80
N GLU A 154 8.35 -24.39 85.17
CA GLU A 154 7.29 -24.05 84.21
C GLU A 154 7.59 -22.73 83.48
N ILE A 155 8.01 -21.67 84.20
CA ILE A 155 8.45 -20.40 83.61
C ILE A 155 9.58 -20.64 82.61
N LYS A 156 10.60 -21.42 82.98
CA LYS A 156 11.71 -21.79 82.09
C LYS A 156 11.24 -22.51 80.82
N THR A 157 10.28 -23.42 80.95
CA THR A 157 9.71 -24.15 79.81
C THR A 157 8.97 -23.18 78.88
N LEU A 158 8.22 -22.23 79.45
CA LEU A 158 7.49 -21.22 78.69
C LEU A 158 8.42 -20.18 78.04
N THR A 159 9.49 -19.75 78.71
CA THR A 159 10.46 -18.79 78.14
C THR A 159 11.22 -19.42 76.98
N GLN A 160 11.65 -20.68 77.10
CA GLN A 160 12.26 -21.43 76.00
C GLN A 160 11.30 -21.60 74.81
N SER A 161 10.03 -21.89 75.07
CA SER A 161 9.01 -21.99 74.03
C SER A 161 8.78 -20.65 73.33
N MET A 162 8.72 -19.55 74.10
CA MET A 162 8.57 -18.19 73.57
C MET A 162 9.77 -17.77 72.72
N ILE A 163 11.00 -18.03 73.17
CA ILE A 163 12.23 -17.76 72.42
C ILE A 163 12.23 -18.54 71.11
N LYS A 164 11.90 -19.83 71.14
CA LYS A 164 11.83 -20.67 69.94
C LYS A 164 10.80 -20.14 68.92
N GLN A 165 9.63 -19.73 69.38
CA GLN A 165 8.61 -19.16 68.49
C GLN A 165 9.04 -17.78 67.96
N ALA A 166 9.69 -16.95 68.77
CA ALA A 166 10.26 -15.66 68.35
C ALA A 166 11.33 -15.82 67.26
N ASP A 167 12.21 -16.82 67.38
CA ASP A 167 13.24 -17.11 66.38
C ASP A 167 12.61 -17.58 65.04
N GLN A 168 11.59 -18.42 65.10
CA GLN A 168 10.83 -18.83 63.91
C GLN A 168 10.10 -17.65 63.25
N LEU A 169 9.55 -16.74 64.06
CA LEU A 169 8.89 -15.53 63.60
C LEU A 169 9.86 -14.60 62.87
N THR A 170 11.05 -14.41 63.44
CA THR A 170 12.12 -13.62 62.83
C THR A 170 12.57 -14.24 61.51
N SER A 171 12.78 -15.57 61.46
CA SER A 171 13.16 -16.26 60.23
C SER A 171 12.12 -16.08 59.12
N ARG A 172 10.83 -16.26 59.43
CA ARG A 172 9.75 -16.07 58.44
C ARG A 172 9.58 -14.61 58.02
N GLY A 173 9.81 -13.66 58.92
CA GLY A 173 9.85 -12.23 58.59
C GLY A 173 10.89 -11.93 57.51
N ARG A 174 12.10 -12.49 57.64
CA ARG A 174 13.16 -12.38 56.62
C ARG A 174 12.77 -13.05 55.30
N ASP A 175 12.15 -14.22 55.35
CA ASP A 175 11.70 -14.92 54.14
C ASP A 175 10.69 -14.07 53.34
N ILE A 176 9.77 -13.40 54.04
CA ILE A 176 8.81 -12.47 53.41
C ILE A 176 9.56 -11.29 52.76
N LYS A 177 10.51 -10.69 53.47
CA LYS A 177 11.31 -9.57 52.95
C LYS A 177 12.04 -9.97 51.66
N VAL A 178 12.75 -11.10 51.68
CA VAL A 178 13.47 -11.62 50.50
C VAL A 178 12.51 -11.94 49.35
N GLY A 179 11.36 -12.54 49.65
CA GLY A 179 10.34 -12.86 48.64
C GLY A 179 9.76 -11.61 47.97
N LEU A 180 9.46 -10.57 48.75
CA LEU A 180 8.96 -9.29 48.25
C LEU A 180 10.02 -8.52 47.46
N ASP A 181 11.28 -8.52 47.90
CA ASP A 181 12.38 -7.90 47.15
C ASP A 181 12.60 -8.59 45.80
N ARG A 182 12.53 -9.93 45.75
CA ARG A 182 12.61 -10.67 44.48
C ARG A 182 11.45 -10.34 43.54
N ALA A 183 10.23 -10.32 44.06
CA ALA A 183 9.06 -9.96 43.26
C ALA A 183 9.19 -8.55 42.69
N LYS A 184 9.73 -7.60 43.47
CA LYS A 184 10.02 -6.23 43.05
C LYS A 184 11.07 -6.19 41.93
N ASP A 185 12.22 -6.83 42.12
CA ASP A 185 13.32 -6.78 41.14
C ASP A 185 12.90 -7.38 39.79
N GLN A 186 12.17 -8.51 39.80
CA GLN A 186 11.67 -9.14 38.57
C GLN A 186 10.77 -8.22 37.74
N ILE A 187 9.97 -7.38 38.38
CA ILE A 187 9.03 -6.51 37.66
C ILE A 187 9.69 -5.24 37.18
N LEU A 188 10.62 -4.68 37.98
CA LEU A 188 11.41 -3.54 37.53
C LEU A 188 12.19 -3.91 36.27
N GLU A 189 12.85 -5.07 36.26
CA GLU A 189 13.57 -5.59 35.10
C GLU A 189 12.63 -5.86 33.92
N ASN A 190 11.47 -6.50 34.15
CA ASN A 190 10.50 -6.76 33.09
C ASN A 190 9.94 -5.46 32.48
N ASN A 191 9.48 -4.51 33.30
CA ASN A 191 8.93 -3.24 32.83
C ASN A 191 9.95 -2.40 32.06
N THR A 192 11.20 -2.32 32.54
CA THR A 192 12.24 -1.52 31.85
C THR A 192 12.65 -2.16 30.53
N ALA A 193 12.82 -3.48 30.49
CA ALA A 193 13.08 -4.20 29.25
C ALA A 193 11.91 -4.08 28.27
N GLU A 194 10.67 -4.15 28.75
CA GLU A 194 9.46 -3.99 27.94
C GLU A 194 9.34 -2.58 27.36
N ASN A 195 9.49 -1.52 28.16
CA ASN A 195 9.42 -0.13 27.67
C ASN A 195 10.43 0.15 26.55
N LYS A 196 11.68 -0.29 26.73
CA LYS A 196 12.74 -0.06 25.75
C LYS A 196 12.47 -0.77 24.41
N ILE A 197 12.01 -2.02 24.48
CA ILE A 197 11.66 -2.80 23.28
C ILE A 197 10.44 -2.19 22.57
N LEU A 198 9.50 -1.61 23.31
CA LEU A 198 8.32 -0.96 22.74
C LEU A 198 8.65 0.34 22.00
N GLU A 199 9.60 1.13 22.50
CA GLU A 199 10.10 2.29 21.77
C GLU A 199 10.88 1.87 20.51
N GLU A 200 11.79 0.91 20.62
CA GLU A 200 12.52 0.36 19.47
C GLU A 200 11.58 -0.25 18.41
N PHE A 201 10.48 -0.88 18.86
CA PHE A 201 9.42 -1.39 18.01
C PHE A 201 8.68 -0.27 17.28
N LYS A 202 8.31 0.82 17.98
CA LYS A 202 7.64 1.97 17.38
C LYS A 202 8.48 2.50 16.22
N ASP A 203 9.77 2.75 16.47
CA ASP A 203 10.68 3.28 15.46
C ASP A 203 10.85 2.31 14.28
N SER A 204 10.98 1.01 14.56
CA SER A 204 11.09 -0.03 13.53
C SER A 204 9.84 -0.11 12.65
N LEU A 205 8.65 -0.01 13.26
CA LEU A 205 7.39 -0.10 12.52
C LEU A 205 7.11 1.18 11.72
N VAL A 206 7.39 2.36 12.28
CA VAL A 206 7.30 3.63 11.56
C VAL A 206 8.24 3.62 10.35
N LYS A 207 9.50 3.22 10.54
CA LYS A 207 10.47 3.11 9.44
C LYS A 207 9.98 2.16 8.34
N ASN A 208 9.44 1.01 8.72
CA ASN A 208 8.96 0.03 7.74
C ASN A 208 7.70 0.52 7.00
N ILE A 209 6.83 1.29 7.65
CA ILE A 209 5.71 1.97 7.00
C ILE A 209 6.20 3.03 6.02
N ASP A 210 7.22 3.82 6.39
CA ASP A 210 7.81 4.81 5.50
C ASP A 210 8.45 4.15 4.28
N GLU A 211 9.17 3.03 4.48
CA GLU A 211 9.72 2.20 3.40
C GLU A 211 8.59 1.67 2.48
N PHE A 212 7.54 1.07 3.05
CA PHE A 212 6.37 0.59 2.29
C PHE A 212 5.66 1.72 1.52
N SER A 213 5.49 2.89 2.15
CA SER A 213 4.88 4.05 1.52
C SER A 213 5.74 4.58 0.37
N GLY A 214 7.06 4.56 0.52
CA GLY A 214 8.00 4.91 -0.53
C GLY A 214 7.88 3.99 -1.73
N GLU A 215 7.89 2.68 -1.51
CA GLU A 215 7.74 1.66 -2.55
C GLU A 215 6.39 1.78 -3.29
N ILE A 216 5.28 2.03 -2.59
CA ILE A 216 3.99 2.31 -3.24
C ILE A 216 4.05 3.62 -4.05
N GLY A 217 4.71 4.64 -3.53
CA GLY A 217 4.94 5.90 -4.25
C GLY A 217 5.71 5.70 -5.56
N GLU A 218 6.71 4.82 -5.56
CA GLU A 218 7.45 4.43 -6.77
C GLU A 218 6.55 3.70 -7.78
N VAL A 219 5.68 2.79 -7.32
CA VAL A 219 4.68 2.12 -8.18
C VAL A 219 3.72 3.14 -8.81
N ILE A 220 3.24 4.11 -8.04
CA ILE A 220 2.37 5.18 -8.56
C ILE A 220 3.10 5.99 -9.62
N ALA A 221 4.31 6.48 -9.32
CA ALA A 221 5.10 7.28 -10.25
C ALA A 221 5.45 6.53 -11.54
N PHE A 222 5.76 5.24 -11.42
CA PHE A 222 6.00 4.35 -12.56
C PHE A 222 4.77 4.29 -13.49
N TYR A 223 3.58 4.08 -12.93
CA TYR A 223 2.36 3.98 -13.73
C TYR A 223 1.86 5.34 -14.25
N ASP A 224 2.10 6.44 -13.55
CA ASP A 224 1.85 7.80 -14.07
C ASP A 224 2.70 8.08 -15.32
N ASN A 225 3.95 7.61 -15.35
CA ASN A 225 4.79 7.69 -16.54
C ASN A 225 4.21 6.86 -17.70
N ILE A 226 3.80 5.61 -17.45
CA ILE A 226 3.12 4.76 -18.43
C ILE A 226 1.85 5.44 -18.97
N LEU A 227 1.02 6.03 -18.09
CA LEU A 227 -0.18 6.76 -18.50
C LEU A 227 0.15 7.96 -19.39
N GLY A 228 1.25 8.67 -19.11
CA GLY A 228 1.75 9.74 -19.97
C GLY A 228 2.04 9.23 -21.38
N ILE A 229 2.78 8.12 -21.50
CA ILE A 229 3.13 7.51 -22.79
C ILE A 229 1.88 6.96 -23.51
N LEU A 230 0.95 6.34 -22.80
CA LEU A 230 -0.30 5.83 -23.38
C LEU A 230 -1.20 6.96 -23.91
N ASN A 231 -1.27 8.09 -23.20
CA ASN A 231 -2.03 9.25 -23.67
C ASN A 231 -1.41 9.86 -24.93
N ASP A 232 -0.09 9.96 -25.00
CA ASP A 232 0.64 10.39 -26.20
C ASP A 232 0.40 9.41 -27.37
N LEU A 233 0.52 8.10 -27.11
CA LEU A 233 0.25 7.06 -28.09
C LEU A 233 -1.19 7.16 -28.63
N ARG A 234 -2.18 7.30 -27.76
CA ARG A 234 -3.58 7.52 -28.16
C ARG A 234 -3.72 8.76 -29.04
N SER A 235 -3.07 9.87 -28.69
CA SER A 235 -3.09 11.10 -29.49
C SER A 235 -2.51 10.87 -30.88
N LYS A 236 -1.46 10.07 -31.01
CA LYS A 236 -0.88 9.68 -32.31
C LYS A 236 -1.87 8.88 -33.15
N PHE A 237 -2.58 7.92 -32.57
CA PHE A 237 -3.64 7.18 -33.27
C PHE A 237 -4.80 8.08 -33.70
N VAL A 238 -5.22 9.02 -32.85
CA VAL A 238 -6.26 10.01 -33.19
C VAL A 238 -5.79 10.88 -34.36
N ASN A 239 -4.54 11.33 -34.37
CA ASN A 239 -3.97 12.11 -35.46
C ASN A 239 -3.89 11.28 -36.76
N ALA A 240 -3.59 9.98 -36.68
CA ALA A 240 -3.54 9.10 -37.85
C ALA A 240 -4.90 8.98 -38.59
N VAL A 241 -6.03 9.23 -37.90
CA VAL A 241 -7.35 9.31 -38.55
C VAL A 241 -7.38 10.42 -39.61
N SER A 242 -6.65 11.52 -39.40
CA SER A 242 -6.58 12.61 -40.40
C SER A 242 -5.92 12.15 -41.71
N TYR A 243 -4.97 11.20 -41.65
CA TYR A 243 -4.29 10.67 -42.83
C TYR A 243 -5.23 9.84 -43.71
N LEU A 244 -6.30 9.27 -43.14
CA LEU A 244 -7.33 8.55 -43.89
C LEU A 244 -8.15 9.45 -44.81
N GLN A 245 -8.21 10.76 -44.54
CA GLN A 245 -8.91 11.73 -45.39
C GLN A 245 -8.31 11.80 -46.80
N PHE A 246 -7.06 11.34 -46.98
CA PHE A 246 -6.45 11.24 -48.29
C PHE A 246 -7.22 10.30 -49.24
N GLN A 247 -7.91 9.27 -48.73
CA GLN A 247 -8.73 8.36 -49.54
C GLN A 247 -9.78 9.11 -50.36
N ASP A 248 -10.42 10.11 -49.76
CA ASP A 248 -11.43 10.92 -50.44
C ASP A 248 -10.80 11.74 -51.57
N ARG A 249 -9.64 12.36 -51.33
CA ARG A 249 -8.87 13.08 -52.36
C ARG A 249 -8.44 12.16 -53.49
N LEU A 250 -8.00 10.95 -53.19
CA LEU A 250 -7.64 9.93 -54.18
C LEU A 250 -8.86 9.55 -55.02
N THR A 251 -10.00 9.28 -54.39
CA THR A 251 -11.27 8.95 -55.08
C THR A 251 -11.71 10.07 -56.01
N GLN A 252 -11.64 11.34 -55.58
CA GLN A 252 -11.95 12.50 -56.41
C GLN A 252 -11.00 12.62 -57.61
N SER A 253 -9.70 12.39 -57.39
CA SER A 253 -8.68 12.44 -58.45
C SER A 253 -8.93 11.40 -59.53
N LEU A 254 -9.28 10.17 -59.14
CA LEU A 254 -9.65 9.10 -60.08
C LEU A 254 -10.97 9.41 -60.78
N HIS A 255 -11.94 10.03 -60.09
CA HIS A 255 -13.20 10.45 -60.70
C HIS A 255 -12.98 11.47 -61.81
N HIS A 256 -12.02 12.39 -61.67
CA HIS A 256 -11.68 13.35 -62.74
C HIS A 256 -11.17 12.66 -64.01
N LEU A 257 -10.31 11.63 -63.85
CA LEU A 257 -9.86 10.81 -64.97
C LEU A 257 -11.04 10.12 -65.65
N ASN A 258 -11.96 9.55 -64.87
CA ASN A 258 -13.17 8.94 -65.39
C ASN A 258 -14.08 9.96 -66.11
N ILE A 259 -14.25 11.18 -65.59
CA ILE A 259 -15.03 12.24 -66.27
C ILE A 259 -14.45 12.55 -67.66
N MET A 260 -13.12 12.67 -67.78
CA MET A 260 -12.46 12.96 -69.06
C MET A 260 -12.70 11.84 -70.07
N TYR A 261 -12.42 10.60 -69.71
CA TYR A 261 -12.49 9.48 -70.66
C TYR A 261 -13.92 8.93 -70.85
N SER A 262 -14.85 9.14 -69.94
CA SER A 262 -16.28 8.85 -70.19
C SER A 262 -16.92 9.83 -71.17
N SER A 263 -16.34 11.03 -71.31
CA SER A 263 -16.72 12.01 -72.33
C SER A 263 -16.18 11.65 -73.73
N PHE A 264 -15.39 10.57 -73.83
CA PHE A 264 -14.82 10.10 -75.10
C PHE A 264 -15.87 9.57 -76.07
N ASP A 265 -16.92 8.89 -75.59
CA ASP A 265 -18.02 8.45 -76.46
C ASP A 265 -18.72 9.66 -77.10
N ILE A 266 -18.93 10.73 -76.34
CA ILE A 266 -19.50 11.99 -76.84
C ILE A 266 -18.58 12.64 -77.88
N LEU A 267 -17.26 12.58 -77.67
CA LEU A 267 -16.26 13.09 -78.61
C LEU A 267 -16.23 12.27 -79.92
N ARG A 268 -16.39 10.94 -79.82
CA ARG A 268 -16.35 10.00 -80.94
C ARG A 268 -17.48 10.24 -81.94
N PHE A 269 -18.70 10.49 -81.45
CA PHE A 269 -19.90 10.69 -82.27
C PHE A 269 -20.15 12.15 -82.70
N ARG A 270 -19.22 13.05 -82.39
CA ARG A 270 -19.34 14.46 -82.77
C ARG A 270 -18.83 14.71 -84.20
N ASP A 271 -19.55 15.55 -84.94
CA ASP A 271 -19.20 16.01 -86.29
C ASP A 271 -18.05 17.03 -86.27
N ILE A 272 -16.88 16.62 -85.78
CA ILE A 272 -15.63 17.41 -85.81
C ILE A 272 -14.53 16.62 -86.52
N ASN A 273 -13.56 17.35 -87.10
CA ASN A 273 -12.43 16.74 -87.80
C ASN A 273 -11.64 15.79 -86.86
N GLU A 274 -11.11 14.69 -87.40
CA GLU A 274 -10.30 13.72 -86.67
C GLU A 274 -9.05 14.37 -86.03
N ILE A 275 -8.48 15.40 -86.66
CA ILE A 275 -7.37 16.18 -86.08
C ILE A 275 -7.81 16.91 -84.79
N GLN A 276 -9.04 17.45 -84.75
CA GLN A 276 -9.60 18.08 -83.56
C GLN A 276 -9.86 17.04 -82.46
N LYS A 277 -10.37 15.85 -82.80
CA LYS A 277 -10.56 14.74 -81.83
C LYS A 277 -9.22 14.30 -81.23
N LEU A 278 -8.19 14.13 -82.04
CA LEU A 278 -6.83 13.79 -81.59
C LEU A 278 -6.22 14.88 -80.71
N LYS A 279 -6.45 16.17 -81.02
CA LYS A 279 -5.97 17.28 -80.19
C LYS A 279 -6.64 17.33 -78.82
N VAL A 280 -7.96 17.09 -78.74
CA VAL A 280 -8.68 16.98 -77.47
C VAL A 280 -8.17 15.79 -76.64
N LEU A 281 -7.93 14.64 -77.27
CA LEU A 281 -7.35 13.47 -76.62
C LEU A 281 -5.93 13.70 -76.09
N SER A 282 -5.10 14.45 -76.81
CA SER A 282 -3.78 14.89 -76.34
C SER A 282 -3.92 15.74 -75.07
N VAL A 283 -4.85 16.71 -75.04
CA VAL A 283 -5.12 17.53 -73.84
C VAL A 283 -5.62 16.68 -72.66
N PHE A 284 -6.51 15.72 -72.89
CA PHE A 284 -6.96 14.80 -71.82
C PHE A 284 -5.84 13.92 -71.30
N THR A 285 -4.97 13.41 -72.18
CA THR A 285 -3.82 12.59 -71.78
C THR A 285 -2.78 13.41 -71.02
N ASP A 286 -2.50 14.65 -71.44
CA ASP A 286 -1.65 15.60 -70.71
C ASP A 286 -2.20 15.95 -69.33
N SER A 287 -3.50 16.24 -69.23
CA SER A 287 -4.16 16.48 -67.94
C SER A 287 -4.16 15.22 -67.06
N SER A 288 -4.31 14.04 -67.65
CA SER A 288 -4.30 12.77 -66.91
C SER A 288 -2.92 12.45 -66.35
N LYS A 289 -1.84 12.68 -67.11
CA LYS A 289 -0.46 12.57 -66.62
C LYS A 289 -0.21 13.49 -65.43
N MET A 290 -0.71 14.74 -65.49
CA MET A 290 -0.57 15.70 -64.37
C MET A 290 -1.33 15.23 -63.13
N ILE A 291 -2.58 14.78 -63.29
CA ILE A 291 -3.40 14.27 -62.17
C ILE A 291 -2.73 13.05 -61.53
N ILE A 292 -2.25 12.08 -62.32
CA ILE A 292 -1.55 10.90 -61.78
C ILE A 292 -0.27 11.30 -61.03
N ARG A 293 0.51 12.26 -61.55
CA ARG A 293 1.70 12.77 -60.86
C ARG A 293 1.37 13.47 -59.54
N ASP A 294 0.30 14.26 -59.50
CA ASP A 294 -0.18 14.89 -58.26
C ASP A 294 -0.62 13.84 -57.23
N VAL A 295 -1.34 12.80 -57.66
CA VAL A 295 -1.74 11.69 -56.79
C VAL A 295 -0.53 10.91 -56.28
N ILE A 296 0.48 10.63 -57.13
CA ILE A 296 1.72 9.95 -56.71
C ILE A 296 2.43 10.78 -55.63
N ALA A 297 2.61 12.08 -55.85
CA ALA A 297 3.29 12.95 -54.90
C ALA A 297 2.57 12.98 -53.54
N LYS A 298 1.24 13.15 -53.54
CA LYS A 298 0.45 13.18 -52.31
C LYS A 298 0.33 11.81 -51.63
N LEU A 299 0.32 10.72 -52.39
CA LEU A 299 0.38 9.36 -51.84
C LEU A 299 1.71 9.14 -51.11
N ASP A 300 2.82 9.65 -51.66
CA ASP A 300 4.14 9.59 -51.03
C ASP A 300 4.18 10.40 -49.72
N GLU A 301 3.64 11.62 -49.72
CA GLU A 301 3.49 12.44 -48.50
C GLU A 301 2.64 11.72 -47.44
N ASN A 302 1.53 11.09 -47.86
CA ASN A 302 0.65 10.34 -46.97
C ASN A 302 1.32 9.10 -46.39
N PHE A 303 2.07 8.37 -47.21
CA PHE A 303 2.85 7.21 -46.79
C PHE A 303 3.93 7.61 -45.78
N MET A 304 4.69 8.67 -46.04
CA MET A 304 5.71 9.18 -45.11
C MET A 304 5.12 9.60 -43.76
N ALA A 305 3.91 10.19 -43.76
CA ALA A 305 3.20 10.52 -42.53
C ALA A 305 2.77 9.28 -41.75
N PHE A 306 2.35 8.22 -42.44
CA PHE A 306 2.02 6.92 -41.83
C PHE A 306 3.25 6.17 -41.31
N GLU A 307 4.38 6.18 -42.02
CA GLU A 307 5.64 5.61 -41.54
C GLU A 307 6.12 6.31 -40.26
N GLY A 308 6.16 7.64 -40.25
CA GLY A 308 6.52 8.39 -39.04
C GLY A 308 5.60 8.10 -37.86
N PHE A 309 4.30 7.86 -38.11
CA PHE A 309 3.35 7.40 -37.10
C PHE A 309 3.68 6.00 -36.58
N LEU A 310 4.01 5.04 -37.46
CA LEU A 310 4.37 3.67 -37.07
C LEU A 310 5.64 3.66 -36.22
N ASP A 311 6.70 4.33 -36.65
CA ASP A 311 7.98 4.37 -35.94
C ASP A 311 7.81 4.96 -34.53
N ALA A 312 7.04 6.05 -34.42
CA ALA A 312 6.73 6.67 -33.14
C ALA A 312 5.87 5.76 -32.24
N SER A 313 4.95 4.98 -32.82
CA SER A 313 4.10 4.04 -32.08
C SER A 313 4.88 2.82 -31.60
N ILE A 314 5.74 2.24 -32.45
CA ILE A 314 6.66 1.15 -32.11
C ILE A 314 7.59 1.58 -30.98
N SER A 315 8.14 2.80 -31.07
CA SER A 315 8.99 3.36 -30.02
C SER A 315 8.25 3.46 -28.68
N SER A 316 7.02 4.00 -28.67
CA SER A 316 6.20 4.07 -27.45
C SER A 316 5.87 2.70 -26.86
N ILE A 317 5.54 1.72 -27.71
CA ILE A 317 5.27 0.33 -27.28
C ILE A 317 6.53 -0.31 -26.67
N SER A 318 7.70 -0.12 -27.29
CA SER A 318 8.98 -0.63 -26.79
C SER A 318 9.31 -0.05 -25.42
N VAL A 319 9.21 1.28 -25.26
CA VAL A 319 9.50 1.95 -23.97
C VAL A 319 8.61 1.41 -22.85
N ILE A 320 7.32 1.21 -23.11
CA ILE A 320 6.42 0.63 -22.10
C ILE A 320 6.82 -0.81 -21.77
N ASN A 321 7.16 -1.64 -22.76
CA ASN A 321 7.60 -3.02 -22.52
C ASN A 321 8.91 -3.09 -21.73
N ASP A 322 9.87 -2.21 -22.03
CA ASP A 322 11.15 -2.12 -21.33
C ASP A 322 10.93 -1.72 -19.87
N LEU A 323 10.10 -0.70 -19.63
CA LEU A 323 9.72 -0.27 -18.28
C LEU A 323 9.07 -1.41 -17.47
N LYS A 324 8.19 -2.21 -18.08
CA LYS A 324 7.54 -3.34 -17.39
C LYS A 324 8.45 -4.53 -17.14
N SER A 325 9.60 -4.64 -17.82
CA SER A 325 10.53 -5.75 -17.63
C SER A 325 11.33 -5.65 -16.32
N ASP A 326 11.34 -4.48 -15.68
CA ASP A 326 11.96 -4.25 -14.38
C ASP A 326 11.09 -4.80 -13.24
N ASN A 327 11.42 -6.00 -12.76
CA ASN A 327 10.70 -6.68 -11.68
C ASN A 327 11.12 -6.23 -10.26
N SER A 328 12.01 -5.25 -10.12
CA SER A 328 12.53 -4.80 -8.81
C SER A 328 11.41 -4.39 -7.85
N LEU A 329 10.45 -3.60 -8.33
CA LEU A 329 9.30 -3.11 -7.56
C LEU A 329 8.46 -4.23 -6.91
N TYR A 330 8.33 -5.39 -7.56
CA TYR A 330 7.59 -6.53 -7.01
C TYR A 330 8.29 -7.17 -5.81
N VAL A 331 9.62 -7.26 -5.89
CA VAL A 331 10.47 -7.89 -4.86
C VAL A 331 10.50 -7.03 -3.61
N ASP A 332 10.66 -5.72 -3.78
CA ASP A 332 10.77 -4.77 -2.67
C ASP A 332 9.46 -4.67 -1.89
N LEU A 333 8.32 -4.49 -2.58
CA LEU A 333 6.99 -4.45 -1.96
C LEU A 333 6.68 -5.73 -1.15
N SER A 334 7.09 -6.89 -1.67
CA SER A 334 6.89 -8.16 -0.98
C SER A 334 7.73 -8.26 0.29
N ARG A 335 8.97 -7.78 0.25
CA ARG A 335 9.90 -7.80 1.38
C ARG A 335 9.46 -6.85 2.49
N SER A 336 8.97 -5.66 2.15
CA SER A 336 8.49 -4.68 3.12
C SER A 336 7.27 -5.20 3.89
N VAL A 337 6.29 -5.81 3.22
CA VAL A 337 5.12 -6.43 3.87
C VAL A 337 5.51 -7.62 4.76
N GLU A 338 6.48 -8.42 4.35
CA GLU A 338 6.98 -9.53 5.17
C GLU A 338 7.67 -9.02 6.44
N SER A 339 8.51 -7.98 6.31
CA SER A 339 9.12 -7.27 7.44
C SER A 339 8.06 -6.71 8.39
N PHE A 340 7.02 -6.05 7.89
CA PHE A 340 5.89 -5.57 8.69
C PHE A 340 5.23 -6.70 9.49
N SER A 341 4.94 -7.83 8.83
CA SER A 341 4.33 -9.00 9.46
C SER A 341 5.22 -9.60 10.55
N ILE A 342 6.54 -9.65 10.35
CA ILE A 342 7.51 -10.12 11.35
C ILE A 342 7.51 -9.20 12.57
N ILE A 343 7.60 -7.88 12.33
CA ILE A 343 7.59 -6.86 13.38
C ILE A 343 6.32 -6.99 14.24
N LEU A 344 5.14 -7.03 13.59
CA LEU A 344 3.87 -7.23 14.28
C LEU A 344 3.79 -8.53 15.08
N SER A 345 4.28 -9.64 14.51
CA SER A 345 4.25 -10.94 15.20
C SER A 345 5.14 -10.93 16.44
N SER A 346 6.29 -10.27 16.38
CA SER A 346 7.19 -10.06 17.51
C SER A 346 6.50 -9.29 18.64
N LEU A 347 5.75 -8.23 18.31
CA LEU A 347 5.03 -7.47 19.32
C LEU A 347 3.89 -8.26 19.96
N LEU A 348 3.10 -8.99 19.16
CA LEU A 348 2.01 -9.83 19.69
C LEU A 348 2.55 -10.83 20.71
N LYS A 349 3.67 -11.49 20.39
CA LYS A 349 4.36 -12.39 21.32
C LYS A 349 4.81 -11.66 22.59
N ARG A 350 5.29 -10.43 22.47
CA ARG A 350 5.72 -9.64 23.63
C ARG A 350 4.55 -9.28 24.54
N ILE A 351 3.39 -8.96 23.98
CA ILE A 351 2.16 -8.74 24.76
C ILE A 351 1.79 -10.02 25.52
N ASP A 352 1.90 -11.20 24.89
CA ASP A 352 1.67 -12.48 25.57
C ASP A 352 2.66 -12.70 26.73
N ASP A 353 3.93 -12.33 26.54
CA ASP A 353 4.96 -12.41 27.59
C ASP A 353 4.63 -11.48 28.78
N VAL A 354 4.14 -10.25 28.53
CA VAL A 354 3.70 -9.31 29.59
C VAL A 354 2.52 -9.89 30.37
N GLU A 355 1.53 -10.44 29.68
CA GLU A 355 0.36 -11.08 30.33
C GLU A 355 0.80 -12.25 31.23
N LYS A 356 1.79 -13.03 30.78
CA LYS A 356 2.36 -14.13 31.57
C LYS A 356 3.13 -13.60 32.79
N ASN A 357 3.98 -12.60 32.61
CA ASN A 357 4.75 -11.98 33.69
C ASN A 357 3.83 -11.40 34.79
N ASN A 358 2.73 -10.78 34.40
CA ASN A 358 1.70 -10.27 35.31
C ASN A 358 1.04 -11.40 36.13
N ALA A 359 0.76 -12.54 35.50
CA ALA A 359 0.22 -13.70 36.21
C ALA A 359 1.23 -14.31 37.20
N ASP A 360 2.49 -14.44 36.78
CA ASP A 360 3.58 -14.94 37.63
C ASP A 360 3.80 -14.03 38.85
N PHE A 361 3.69 -12.72 38.66
CA PHE A 361 3.74 -11.74 39.75
C PHE A 361 2.60 -11.94 40.77
N LEU A 362 1.34 -12.06 40.32
CA LEU A 362 0.22 -12.29 41.23
C LEU A 362 0.41 -13.56 42.06
N ASN A 363 0.93 -14.62 41.43
CA ASN A 363 1.22 -15.88 42.11
C ASN A 363 2.27 -15.70 43.22
N LEU A 364 3.38 -15.02 42.92
CA LEU A 364 4.41 -14.70 43.91
C LEU A 364 3.82 -13.89 45.08
N TYR A 365 2.97 -12.90 44.79
CA TYR A 365 2.33 -12.09 45.82
C TYR A 365 1.35 -12.86 46.70
N HIS A 366 0.54 -13.73 46.10
CA HIS A 366 -0.36 -14.62 46.85
C HIS A 366 0.42 -15.56 47.77
N GLU A 367 1.58 -16.05 47.34
CA GLU A 367 2.48 -16.81 48.21
C GLU A 367 2.97 -15.97 49.39
N GLN A 368 3.40 -14.72 49.17
CA GLN A 368 3.81 -13.83 50.27
C GLN A 368 2.68 -13.57 51.27
N ILE A 369 1.45 -13.33 50.79
CA ILE A 369 0.28 -13.17 51.67
C ILE A 369 0.05 -14.41 52.54
N LYS A 370 0.21 -15.62 51.98
CA LYS A 370 0.09 -16.86 52.77
C LYS A 370 1.15 -16.92 53.88
N ILE A 371 2.37 -16.48 53.61
CA ILE A 371 3.44 -16.45 54.61
C ILE A 371 3.13 -15.41 55.69
N VAL A 372 2.65 -14.21 55.34
CA VAL A 372 2.24 -13.19 56.33
C VAL A 372 1.09 -13.70 57.21
N LYS A 373 0.07 -14.33 56.63
CA LYS A 373 -1.03 -14.97 57.40
C LYS A 373 -0.52 -16.06 58.34
N SER A 374 0.53 -16.78 57.97
CA SER A 374 1.17 -17.75 58.86
C SER A 374 1.84 -17.10 60.09
N LEU A 375 2.39 -15.89 59.95
CA LEU A 375 2.93 -15.14 61.09
C LEU A 375 1.85 -14.74 62.09
N GLU A 376 0.66 -14.35 61.62
CA GLU A 376 -0.48 -14.03 62.48
C GLU A 376 -0.89 -15.24 63.35
N PHE A 377 -0.88 -16.45 62.75
CA PHE A 377 -1.13 -17.69 63.48
C PHE A 377 -0.03 -17.95 64.52
N MET A 378 1.24 -17.67 64.19
CA MET A 378 2.35 -17.80 65.16
C MET A 378 2.22 -16.83 66.33
N PHE A 379 1.85 -15.56 66.10
CA PHE A 379 1.56 -14.62 67.19
C PHE A 379 0.42 -15.09 68.10
N SER A 380 -0.59 -15.76 67.53
CA SER A 380 -1.67 -16.36 68.32
C SER A 380 -1.15 -17.46 69.26
N ASN A 381 -0.18 -18.27 68.82
CA ASN A 381 0.49 -19.27 69.66
C ASN A 381 1.32 -18.62 70.78
N ILE A 382 2.02 -17.52 70.48
CA ILE A 382 2.76 -16.75 71.50
C ILE A 382 1.80 -16.11 72.52
N SER A 383 0.65 -15.62 72.07
CA SER A 383 -0.39 -15.09 72.96
C SER A 383 -0.88 -16.17 73.95
N ALA A 384 -0.98 -17.43 73.52
CA ALA A 384 -1.34 -18.53 74.42
C ALA A 384 -0.25 -18.80 75.48
N ILE A 385 1.03 -18.65 75.12
CA ILE A 385 2.15 -18.71 76.09
C ILE A 385 2.07 -17.55 77.08
N SER A 386 1.80 -16.32 76.61
CA SER A 386 1.62 -15.15 77.47
C SER A 386 0.50 -15.34 78.51
N SER A 387 -0.65 -15.89 78.09
CA SER A 387 -1.74 -16.21 79.02
C SER A 387 -1.33 -17.22 80.10
N ARG A 388 -0.47 -18.19 79.76
CA ARG A 388 0.10 -19.11 80.77
C ARG A 388 1.03 -18.39 81.75
N PHE A 389 1.84 -17.44 81.29
CA PHE A 389 2.64 -16.60 82.20
C PHE A 389 1.77 -15.81 83.18
N GLN A 390 0.66 -15.23 82.71
CA GLN A 390 -0.29 -14.53 83.59
C GLN A 390 -0.88 -15.46 84.65
N ASN A 391 -1.31 -16.67 84.25
CA ASN A 391 -1.85 -17.66 85.19
C ASN A 391 -0.82 -18.05 86.26
N ILE A 392 0.43 -18.25 85.86
CA ILE A 392 1.54 -18.55 86.78
C ILE A 392 1.82 -17.38 87.71
N ASN A 393 1.77 -16.15 87.21
CA ASN A 393 1.98 -14.95 88.01
C ASN A 393 0.87 -14.76 89.06
N ILE A 394 -0.38 -15.02 88.69
CA ILE A 394 -1.52 -15.01 89.63
C ILE A 394 -1.33 -16.09 90.70
N ALA A 395 -0.97 -17.31 90.31
CA ALA A 395 -0.69 -18.40 91.24
C ALA A 395 0.48 -18.07 92.19
N SER A 396 1.53 -17.43 91.67
CA SER A 396 2.69 -17.00 92.45
C SER A 396 2.32 -15.92 93.47
N LYS A 397 1.49 -14.94 93.10
CA LYS A 397 0.95 -13.92 94.02
C LYS A 397 0.13 -14.55 95.15
N ILE A 398 -0.75 -15.50 94.81
CA ILE A 398 -1.57 -16.21 95.80
C ILE A 398 -0.69 -16.97 96.79
N GLU A 399 0.34 -17.66 96.32
CA GLU A 399 1.24 -18.44 97.19
C GLU A 399 2.07 -17.56 98.12
N VAL A 400 2.53 -16.39 97.67
CA VAL A 400 3.25 -15.42 98.51
C VAL A 400 2.36 -14.79 99.57
N VAL A 401 1.15 -14.36 99.20
CA VAL A 401 0.21 -13.76 100.16
C VAL A 401 -0.24 -14.76 101.24
N LYS A 402 -0.24 -16.06 100.92
CA LYS A 402 -0.68 -17.13 101.83
C LYS A 402 0.36 -17.48 102.91
N ARG A 403 1.64 -17.13 102.71
CA ARG A 403 2.74 -17.55 103.59
C ARG A 403 3.60 -16.35 103.99
N VAL A 404 3.62 -16.06 105.29
CA VAL A 404 4.41 -14.95 105.86
C VAL A 404 5.91 -15.16 105.60
N GLU A 405 6.36 -16.41 105.49
CA GLU A 405 7.75 -16.75 105.20
C GLU A 405 8.22 -16.39 103.77
N LEU A 406 7.30 -15.94 102.89
CA LEU A 406 7.58 -15.56 101.51
C LEU A 406 7.38 -14.07 101.22
N GLU A 407 7.17 -13.24 102.25
CA GLU A 407 6.89 -11.79 102.12
C GLU A 407 7.99 -11.06 101.32
N ASP A 408 9.26 -11.43 101.51
CA ASP A 408 10.41 -10.91 100.75
C ASP A 408 10.35 -11.16 99.23
N MET A 409 9.47 -12.06 98.76
CA MET A 409 9.29 -12.37 97.34
C MET A 409 8.31 -11.44 96.62
N GLU A 410 7.55 -10.62 97.35
CA GLU A 410 6.53 -9.74 96.79
C GLU A 410 7.12 -8.77 95.75
N SER A 411 8.30 -8.20 96.03
CA SER A 411 9.02 -7.33 95.10
C SER A 411 9.38 -8.03 93.79
N ASN A 412 9.88 -9.27 93.86
CA ASN A 412 10.28 -10.04 92.68
C ASN A 412 9.06 -10.44 91.81
N ILE A 413 7.92 -10.74 92.45
CA ILE A 413 6.67 -11.06 91.73
C ILE A 413 6.04 -9.80 91.11
N SER A 414 6.20 -8.64 91.75
CA SER A 414 5.81 -7.34 91.18
C SER A 414 6.65 -7.03 89.92
N GLU A 415 7.95 -7.30 89.97
CA GLU A 415 8.84 -7.18 88.81
C GLU A 415 8.49 -8.17 87.68
N MET A 416 8.24 -9.45 88.00
CA MET A 416 7.71 -10.44 87.03
C MET A 416 6.42 -9.96 86.37
N SER A 417 5.52 -9.34 87.15
CA SER A 417 4.27 -8.80 86.61
C SER A 417 4.53 -7.73 85.54
N LYS A 418 5.51 -6.84 85.76
CA LYS A 418 5.88 -5.81 84.78
C LYS A 418 6.44 -6.43 83.49
N VAL A 419 7.27 -7.45 83.62
CA VAL A 419 7.83 -8.17 82.45
C VAL A 419 6.74 -8.85 81.63
N ILE A 420 5.78 -9.50 82.29
CA ILE A 420 4.61 -10.13 81.62
C ILE A 420 3.76 -9.08 80.90
N SER A 421 3.48 -7.94 81.52
CA SER A 421 2.75 -6.84 80.88
C SER A 421 3.49 -6.29 79.65
N ASN A 422 4.82 -6.21 79.69
CA ASN A 422 5.63 -5.80 78.52
C ASN A 422 5.57 -6.83 77.39
N ILE A 423 5.63 -8.13 77.70
CA ILE A 423 5.46 -9.21 76.72
C ILE A 423 4.10 -9.09 76.04
N GLU A 424 3.03 -8.92 76.80
CA GLU A 424 1.66 -8.80 76.29
C GLU A 424 1.46 -7.55 75.41
N LEU A 425 2.02 -6.40 75.83
CA LEU A 425 2.00 -5.18 75.03
C LEU A 425 2.68 -5.39 73.67
N ASN A 426 3.84 -6.05 73.65
CA ASN A 426 4.59 -6.31 72.41
C ASN A 426 3.86 -7.32 71.50
N ILE A 427 3.24 -8.37 72.06
CA ILE A 427 2.40 -9.31 71.31
C ILE A 427 1.22 -8.59 70.66
N THR A 428 0.55 -7.72 71.42
CA THR A 428 -0.61 -6.95 70.94
C THR A 428 -0.21 -6.02 69.79
N LYS A 429 0.89 -5.26 69.97
CA LYS A 429 1.44 -4.40 68.92
C LYS A 429 1.83 -5.19 67.67
N GLY A 430 2.54 -6.31 67.83
CA GLY A 430 2.94 -7.15 66.70
C GLY A 430 1.74 -7.70 65.93
N ARG A 431 0.65 -8.05 66.62
CA ARG A 431 -0.58 -8.54 66.00
C ARG A 431 -1.31 -7.44 65.24
N GLU A 432 -1.52 -6.27 65.85
CA GLU A 432 -2.14 -5.11 65.18
C GLU A 432 -1.38 -4.76 63.90
N PHE A 433 -0.05 -4.79 63.99
CA PHE A 433 0.83 -4.50 62.88
C PHE A 433 0.72 -5.52 61.74
N LEU A 434 0.68 -6.82 62.06
CA LEU A 434 0.43 -7.88 61.08
C LEU A 434 -0.95 -7.75 60.42
N THR A 435 -2.00 -7.43 61.18
CA THR A 435 -3.34 -7.22 60.61
C THR A 435 -3.34 -6.06 59.61
N GLN A 436 -2.63 -4.97 59.91
CA GLN A 436 -2.48 -3.84 58.97
C GLN A 436 -1.72 -4.25 57.70
N ILE A 437 -0.64 -5.02 57.84
CA ILE A 437 0.14 -5.54 56.70
C ILE A 437 -0.73 -6.47 55.83
N ILE A 438 -1.48 -7.39 56.43
CA ILE A 438 -2.35 -8.33 55.70
C ILE A 438 -3.40 -7.57 54.91
N PHE A 439 -4.14 -6.67 55.58
CA PHE A 439 -5.17 -5.85 54.93
C PHE A 439 -4.59 -5.07 53.75
N PHE A 440 -3.40 -4.50 53.93
CA PHE A 440 -2.72 -3.75 52.89
C PHE A 440 -2.32 -4.63 51.70
N PHE A 441 -1.69 -5.78 51.94
CA PHE A 441 -1.30 -6.68 50.84
C PHE A 441 -2.51 -7.21 50.08
N GLU A 442 -3.59 -7.56 50.79
CA GLU A 442 -4.84 -7.97 50.15
C GLU A 442 -5.42 -6.86 49.27
N LYS A 443 -5.36 -5.61 49.73
CA LYS A 443 -5.78 -4.44 48.93
C LYS A 443 -4.91 -4.29 47.68
N VAL A 444 -3.58 -4.33 47.82
CA VAL A 444 -2.65 -4.19 46.68
C VAL A 444 -2.85 -5.30 45.67
N VAL A 445 -2.98 -6.55 46.09
CA VAL A 445 -3.22 -7.66 45.19
C VAL A 445 -4.55 -7.49 44.45
N LYS A 446 -5.60 -7.06 45.14
CA LYS A 446 -6.89 -6.77 44.49
C LYS A 446 -6.80 -5.64 43.48
N ASP A 447 -6.04 -4.58 43.79
CA ASP A 447 -5.82 -3.46 42.89
C ASP A 447 -5.00 -3.88 41.65
N CYS A 448 -3.96 -4.71 41.83
CA CYS A 448 -3.17 -5.29 40.74
C CYS A 448 -4.01 -6.25 39.88
N ASP A 449 -4.80 -7.13 40.48
CA ASP A 449 -5.65 -8.09 39.77
C ASP A 449 -6.71 -7.39 38.91
N ASN A 450 -7.41 -6.40 39.48
CA ASN A 450 -8.34 -5.56 38.73
C ASN A 450 -7.66 -4.84 37.56
N ARG A 451 -6.45 -4.32 37.77
CA ARG A 451 -5.69 -3.67 36.72
C ARG A 451 -5.33 -4.66 35.61
N PHE A 452 -4.75 -5.81 35.94
CA PHE A 452 -4.35 -6.80 34.95
C PHE A 452 -5.54 -7.34 34.15
N TYR A 453 -6.71 -7.40 34.78
CA TYR A 453 -7.96 -7.68 34.06
C TYR A 453 -8.29 -6.59 33.02
N LEU A 454 -8.19 -5.30 33.38
CA LEU A 454 -8.40 -4.19 32.44
C LEU A 454 -7.35 -4.17 31.33
N GLU A 455 -6.09 -4.43 31.67
CA GLU A 455 -4.95 -4.49 30.76
C GLU A 455 -5.09 -5.62 29.75
N LYS A 456 -5.50 -6.81 30.19
CA LYS A 456 -5.85 -7.93 29.30
C LYS A 456 -6.95 -7.57 28.30
N ASN A 457 -7.99 -6.86 28.74
CA ASN A 457 -9.05 -6.40 27.84
C ASN A 457 -8.53 -5.38 26.82
N TYR A 458 -7.67 -4.45 27.25
CA TYR A 458 -7.01 -3.50 26.36
C TYR A 458 -6.12 -4.21 25.34
N PHE A 459 -5.26 -5.13 25.78
CA PHE A 459 -4.40 -5.94 24.91
C PHE A 459 -5.21 -6.77 23.92
N ASN A 460 -6.33 -7.38 24.32
CA ASN A 460 -7.18 -8.11 23.38
C ASN A 460 -7.77 -7.21 22.28
N ARG A 461 -8.18 -5.98 22.62
CA ARG A 461 -8.60 -4.99 21.63
C ARG A 461 -7.44 -4.62 20.71
N PHE A 462 -6.26 -4.46 21.26
CA PHE A 462 -5.06 -4.08 20.52
C PHE A 462 -4.58 -5.17 19.56
N LYS A 463 -4.55 -6.43 20.01
CA LYS A 463 -4.25 -7.61 19.18
C LYS A 463 -5.20 -7.68 17.97
N LYS A 464 -6.50 -7.41 18.15
CA LYS A 464 -7.46 -7.34 17.04
C LYS A 464 -7.11 -6.25 16.03
N LEU A 465 -6.82 -5.03 16.51
CA LEU A 465 -6.42 -3.91 15.65
C LEU A 465 -5.16 -4.23 14.83
N PHE A 466 -4.17 -4.92 15.40
CA PHE A 466 -2.98 -5.32 14.63
C PHE A 466 -3.25 -6.39 13.59
N ILE A 467 -4.16 -7.32 13.87
CA ILE A 467 -4.58 -8.31 12.87
C ILE A 467 -5.28 -7.59 11.71
N GLU A 468 -6.12 -6.59 12.02
CA GLU A 468 -6.73 -5.73 11.00
C GLU A 468 -5.65 -4.98 10.19
N LEU A 469 -4.70 -4.30 10.84
CA LEU A 469 -3.61 -3.61 10.16
C LEU A 469 -2.76 -4.54 9.29
N LYS A 470 -2.51 -5.76 9.75
CA LYS A 470 -1.84 -6.79 8.95
C LYS A 470 -2.65 -7.13 7.71
N ASN A 471 -3.96 -7.31 7.83
CA ASN A 471 -4.80 -7.59 6.67
C ASN A 471 -4.86 -6.40 5.71
N ASP A 472 -4.94 -5.17 6.23
CA ASP A 472 -4.97 -3.94 5.45
C ASP A 472 -3.71 -3.82 4.56
N ILE A 473 -2.51 -4.04 5.11
CA ILE A 473 -1.26 -3.98 4.32
C ILE A 473 -1.18 -5.10 3.25
N PHE A 474 -1.71 -6.30 3.55
CA PHE A 474 -1.77 -7.39 2.59
C PHE A 474 -2.73 -7.09 1.44
N GLU A 475 -3.89 -6.48 1.72
CA GLU A 475 -4.84 -6.07 0.68
C GLU A 475 -4.27 -4.92 -0.17
N ILE A 476 -3.61 -3.93 0.43
CA ILE A 476 -2.94 -2.85 -0.33
C ILE A 476 -1.87 -3.44 -1.26
N LYS A 477 -1.02 -4.34 -0.75
CA LYS A 477 -0.04 -5.08 -1.57
C LYS A 477 -0.73 -5.83 -2.70
N LYS A 478 -1.78 -6.58 -2.39
CA LYS A 478 -2.52 -7.37 -3.37
C LYS A 478 -3.08 -6.49 -4.48
N ILE A 479 -3.64 -5.34 -4.16
CA ILE A 479 -4.14 -4.37 -5.15
C ILE A 479 -3.00 -3.83 -6.01
N ALA A 480 -1.91 -3.37 -5.39
CA ALA A 480 -0.73 -2.86 -6.12
C ALA A 480 -0.11 -3.93 -7.05
N VAL A 481 -0.08 -5.18 -6.62
CA VAL A 481 0.49 -6.31 -7.37
C VAL A 481 -0.48 -6.83 -8.42
N ASP A 482 -1.69 -7.22 -8.01
CA ASP A 482 -2.65 -7.95 -8.85
C ASP A 482 -3.45 -7.05 -9.80
N GLN A 483 -3.60 -5.75 -9.51
CA GLN A 483 -4.40 -4.85 -10.36
C GLN A 483 -3.57 -3.84 -11.14
N VAL A 484 -2.38 -3.52 -10.63
CA VAL A 484 -1.52 -2.49 -11.22
C VAL A 484 -0.32 -3.16 -11.88
N LEU A 485 0.58 -3.81 -11.15
CA LEU A 485 1.78 -4.43 -11.73
C LEU A 485 1.50 -5.52 -12.78
N SER A 486 0.47 -6.34 -12.55
CA SER A 486 0.08 -7.41 -13.48
C SER A 486 -0.70 -6.95 -14.72
N TYR A 487 -1.10 -5.68 -14.80
CA TYR A 487 -2.05 -5.20 -15.82
C TYR A 487 -1.47 -5.33 -17.24
N GLU A 488 -2.08 -6.13 -18.10
CA GLU A 488 -1.62 -6.33 -19.47
C GLU A 488 -2.03 -5.14 -20.37
N ILE A 489 -1.07 -4.25 -20.65
CA ILE A 489 -1.30 -3.03 -21.45
C ILE A 489 -1.48 -3.35 -22.94
N PHE A 490 -0.69 -4.30 -23.46
CA PHE A 490 -0.71 -4.70 -24.87
C PHE A 490 -1.02 -6.19 -24.98
N PRO A 491 -2.30 -6.58 -24.86
CA PRO A 491 -2.68 -7.98 -25.04
C PRO A 491 -2.41 -8.44 -26.47
N VAL A 492 -2.30 -9.76 -26.69
CA VAL A 492 -2.04 -10.36 -28.01
C VAL A 492 -2.94 -9.78 -29.10
N HIS A 493 -4.23 -9.61 -28.81
CA HIS A 493 -5.19 -9.04 -29.76
C HIS A 493 -4.90 -7.58 -30.15
N PHE A 494 -4.33 -6.77 -29.25
CA PHE A 494 -3.90 -5.40 -29.58
C PHE A 494 -2.74 -5.45 -30.59
N LEU A 495 -1.77 -6.33 -30.37
CA LEU A 495 -0.61 -6.49 -31.24
C LEU A 495 -1.00 -7.04 -32.62
N GLU A 496 -1.97 -7.95 -32.68
CA GLU A 496 -2.53 -8.46 -33.95
C GLU A 496 -3.11 -7.32 -34.80
N ILE A 497 -3.98 -6.48 -34.22
CA ILE A 497 -4.57 -5.33 -34.94
C ILE A 497 -3.49 -4.32 -35.33
N PHE A 498 -2.46 -4.13 -34.49
CA PHE A 498 -1.36 -3.23 -34.81
C PHE A 498 -0.51 -3.72 -35.99
N GLU A 499 -0.24 -5.04 -36.06
CA GLU A 499 0.45 -5.64 -37.21
C GLU A 499 -0.42 -5.60 -38.49
N GLU A 500 -1.75 -5.70 -38.38
CA GLU A 500 -2.65 -5.46 -39.52
C GLU A 500 -2.48 -4.03 -40.08
N ILE A 501 -2.46 -3.02 -39.20
CA ILE A 501 -2.26 -1.61 -39.61
C ILE A 501 -0.91 -1.42 -40.30
N LYS A 502 0.15 -2.02 -39.76
CA LYS A 502 1.49 -1.97 -40.34
C LYS A 502 1.54 -2.57 -41.74
N LEU A 503 0.90 -3.72 -41.93
CA LEU A 503 0.80 -4.38 -43.23
C LEU A 503 -0.02 -3.54 -44.23
N ASP A 504 -1.12 -2.94 -43.78
CA ASP A 504 -1.92 -2.05 -44.62
C ASP A 504 -1.16 -0.78 -45.04
N ILE A 505 -0.36 -0.19 -44.15
CA ILE A 505 0.51 0.94 -44.48
C ILE A 505 1.60 0.54 -45.49
N GLN A 506 2.21 -0.64 -45.34
CA GLN A 506 3.13 -1.17 -46.36
C GLN A 506 2.43 -1.38 -47.71
N ASN A 507 1.15 -1.76 -47.70
CA ASN A 507 0.37 -1.87 -48.94
C ASN A 507 0.09 -0.51 -49.61
N ILE A 508 0.13 0.61 -48.90
CA ILE A 508 0.05 1.96 -49.49
C ILE A 508 1.28 2.22 -50.38
N GLU A 509 2.47 1.76 -49.99
CA GLU A 509 3.66 1.86 -50.84
C GLU A 509 3.46 1.11 -52.16
N ASN A 510 2.82 -0.07 -52.11
CA ASN A 510 2.51 -0.85 -53.31
C ASN A 510 1.51 -0.13 -54.25
N LEU A 511 0.63 0.74 -53.74
CA LEU A 511 -0.25 1.57 -54.56
C LEU A 511 0.55 2.57 -55.43
N LYS A 512 1.72 3.01 -54.97
CA LYS A 512 2.61 3.88 -55.77
C LYS A 512 3.08 3.17 -57.03
N ILE A 513 3.38 1.87 -56.93
CA ILE A 513 3.79 1.04 -58.08
C ILE A 513 2.66 0.95 -59.11
N ASP A 514 1.41 0.79 -58.65
CA ASP A 514 0.24 0.77 -59.52
C ASP A 514 0.06 2.11 -60.28
N LEU A 515 0.22 3.24 -59.58
CA LEU A 515 0.14 4.57 -60.21
C LEU A 515 1.28 4.83 -61.20
N LEU A 516 2.50 4.36 -60.92
CA LEU A 516 3.63 4.46 -61.85
C LEU A 516 3.39 3.62 -63.11
N ASN A 517 2.67 2.50 -63.01
CA ASN A 517 2.27 1.71 -64.16
C ASN A 517 1.18 2.44 -64.98
N LEU A 518 0.21 3.05 -64.32
CA LEU A 518 -0.78 3.93 -64.97
C LEU A 518 -0.12 5.10 -65.70
N GLU A 519 0.88 5.76 -65.09
CA GLU A 519 1.65 6.81 -65.75
C GLU A 519 2.37 6.30 -67.00
N LYS A 520 3.00 5.11 -66.95
CA LYS A 520 3.61 4.49 -68.14
C LYS A 520 2.59 4.19 -69.23
N THR A 521 1.39 3.75 -68.88
CA THR A 521 0.29 3.52 -69.85
C THR A 521 -0.13 4.84 -70.49
N LEU A 522 -0.25 5.92 -69.72
CA LEU A 522 -0.57 7.27 -70.23
C LEU A 522 0.54 7.85 -71.11
N VAL A 523 1.82 7.64 -70.78
CA VAL A 523 2.95 8.08 -71.61
C VAL A 523 2.93 7.39 -72.97
N LYS A 524 2.71 6.07 -73.00
CA LYS A 524 2.58 5.33 -74.28
C LYS A 524 1.39 5.83 -75.10
N MET A 525 0.24 6.04 -74.44
CA MET A 525 -0.95 6.59 -75.08
C MET A 525 -0.69 7.99 -75.67
N ASP A 526 0.06 8.82 -74.96
CA ASP A 526 0.46 10.16 -75.43
C ASP A 526 1.40 10.11 -76.64
N ASP A 527 2.41 9.23 -76.61
CA ASP A 527 3.33 9.01 -77.72
C ASP A 527 2.59 8.57 -78.99
N ASP A 528 1.63 7.63 -78.84
CA ASP A 528 0.82 7.13 -79.95
C ASP A 528 -0.13 8.21 -80.50
N ILE A 529 -0.82 8.96 -79.63
CA ILE A 529 -1.71 10.06 -80.03
C ILE A 529 -0.93 11.16 -80.76
N ASN A 530 0.20 11.60 -80.20
CA ASN A 530 1.02 12.66 -80.78
C ASN A 530 1.72 12.21 -82.07
N GLY A 531 2.11 10.94 -82.18
CA GLY A 531 2.65 10.35 -83.40
C GLY A 531 1.63 10.32 -84.55
N ILE A 532 0.38 9.95 -84.26
CA ILE A 532 -0.73 9.99 -85.23
C ILE A 532 -1.07 11.44 -85.58
N LEU A 533 -1.19 12.33 -84.59
CA LEU A 533 -1.49 13.75 -84.78
C LEU A 533 -0.44 14.43 -85.66
N GLY A 534 0.85 14.26 -85.37
CA GLY A 534 1.95 14.81 -86.17
C GLY A 534 1.95 14.30 -87.61
N SER A 535 1.63 13.02 -87.82
CA SER A 535 1.50 12.44 -89.16
C SER A 535 0.33 13.04 -89.96
N GLU A 536 -0.80 13.31 -89.32
CA GLU A 536 -1.97 13.94 -89.96
C GLU A 536 -1.79 15.44 -90.20
N LEU A 537 -1.07 16.14 -89.31
CA LEU A 537 -0.68 17.54 -89.51
C LEU A 537 0.22 17.72 -90.72
N LEU A 538 1.22 16.84 -90.89
CA LEU A 538 2.13 16.83 -92.05
C LEU A 538 1.40 16.55 -93.37
N LYS A 539 0.40 15.65 -93.37
CA LYS A 539 -0.42 15.37 -94.57
C LYS A 539 -1.31 16.53 -94.99
N ASN A 540 -1.76 17.34 -94.03
CA ASN A 540 -2.64 18.48 -94.26
C ASN A 540 -1.89 19.81 -94.40
N GLY A 541 -0.56 19.81 -94.28
CA GLY A 541 0.28 21.02 -94.41
C GLY A 541 0.11 22.03 -93.26
N ILE A 542 -0.32 21.58 -92.09
CA ILE A 542 -0.62 22.41 -90.91
C ILE A 542 0.48 22.20 -89.87
N ASN A 543 1.02 23.28 -89.30
CA ASN A 543 2.09 23.19 -88.29
C ASN A 543 1.57 23.04 -86.85
N CYS A 544 0.37 23.54 -86.56
CA CYS A 544 -0.24 23.49 -85.24
C CYS A 544 -1.78 23.57 -85.33
N VAL A 545 -2.47 22.95 -84.38
CA VAL A 545 -3.94 22.99 -84.28
C VAL A 545 -4.35 23.43 -82.88
N GLU A 546 -5.12 24.52 -82.82
CA GLU A 546 -5.85 24.94 -81.63
C GLU A 546 -7.20 24.24 -81.56
N ILE A 547 -7.69 24.05 -80.33
CA ILE A 547 -9.00 23.43 -80.09
C ILE A 547 -10.10 24.43 -80.41
N GLU A 548 -10.95 24.08 -81.37
CA GLU A 548 -12.05 24.93 -81.82
C GLU A 548 -13.19 25.02 -80.78
N ASP A 549 -13.57 23.89 -80.16
CA ASP A 549 -14.61 23.86 -79.11
C ASP A 549 -14.00 23.85 -77.70
N LYS A 550 -13.54 25.03 -77.27
CA LYS A 550 -13.05 25.25 -75.90
C LYS A 550 -14.17 25.08 -74.84
N GLU A 551 -15.43 25.30 -75.21
CA GLU A 551 -16.60 25.14 -74.32
C GLU A 551 -16.82 23.68 -73.91
N PHE A 552 -16.54 22.72 -74.80
CA PHE A 552 -16.58 21.30 -74.46
C PHE A 552 -15.63 20.94 -73.31
N ILE A 553 -14.38 21.41 -73.37
CA ILE A 553 -13.39 21.16 -72.32
C ILE A 553 -13.72 21.96 -71.06
N ARG A 554 -14.23 23.19 -71.16
CA ARG A 554 -14.73 23.97 -70.01
C ARG A 554 -15.85 23.23 -69.25
N ARG A 555 -16.79 22.61 -69.95
CA ARG A 555 -17.86 21.81 -69.32
C ARG A 555 -17.32 20.60 -68.56
N ILE A 556 -16.28 19.96 -69.09
CA ILE A 556 -15.59 18.84 -68.44
C ILE A 556 -14.81 19.33 -67.21
N ALA A 557 -14.03 20.40 -67.35
CA ALA A 557 -13.27 21.01 -66.26
C ALA A 557 -14.17 21.51 -65.12
N ASN A 558 -15.37 22.00 -65.42
CA ASN A 558 -16.32 22.43 -64.39
C ASN A 558 -16.91 21.28 -63.56
N ARG A 559 -16.74 20.04 -63.99
CA ARG A 559 -17.13 18.85 -63.21
C ARG A 559 -16.01 18.37 -62.28
N PHE A 560 -14.82 18.96 -62.34
CA PHE A 560 -13.72 18.65 -61.43
C PHE A 560 -13.96 19.32 -60.07
N THR A 561 -13.83 18.54 -59.00
CA THR A 561 -13.98 18.99 -57.61
C THR A 561 -12.67 19.54 -57.04
N LEU A 562 -11.51 19.03 -57.50
CA LEU A 562 -10.19 19.53 -57.12
C LEU A 562 -9.72 20.70 -58.01
N PHE A 563 -9.50 21.86 -57.38
CA PHE A 563 -9.10 23.10 -58.05
C PHE A 563 -7.80 22.96 -58.86
N VAL A 564 -6.80 22.27 -58.32
CA VAL A 564 -5.50 22.07 -58.99
C VAL A 564 -5.70 21.37 -60.34
N HIS A 565 -6.53 20.32 -60.38
CA HIS A 565 -6.82 19.58 -61.61
C HIS A 565 -7.61 20.45 -62.60
N LYS A 566 -8.57 21.24 -62.10
CA LYS A 566 -9.39 22.14 -62.90
C LYS A 566 -8.52 23.23 -63.56
N LYS A 567 -7.67 23.89 -62.77
CA LYS A 567 -6.77 24.95 -63.22
C LYS A 567 -5.81 24.45 -64.29
N TYR A 568 -5.23 23.25 -64.09
CA TYR A 568 -4.34 22.65 -65.07
C TYR A 568 -5.05 22.37 -66.40
N LEU A 569 -6.21 21.70 -66.39
CA LEU A 569 -6.95 21.41 -67.63
C LEU A 569 -7.34 22.68 -68.40
N LEU A 570 -7.73 23.75 -67.71
CA LEU A 570 -8.07 25.03 -68.34
C LEU A 570 -6.84 25.75 -68.92
N SER A 571 -5.68 25.65 -68.27
CA SER A 571 -4.42 26.23 -68.79
C SER A 571 -3.94 25.62 -70.10
N LEU A 572 -4.41 24.42 -70.46
CA LEU A 572 -4.08 23.77 -71.74
C LEU A 572 -4.91 24.29 -72.92
N ILE A 573 -5.93 25.12 -72.67
CA ILE A 573 -6.88 25.60 -73.70
C ILE A 573 -7.05 27.13 -73.76
N GLU A 574 -6.65 27.86 -72.72
CA GLU A 574 -6.81 29.33 -72.58
C GLU A 574 -5.46 30.07 -72.54
N ASP A 575 -5.42 31.33 -72.99
CA ASP A 575 -4.25 32.21 -72.83
C ASP A 575 -4.06 32.60 -71.36
N GLU A 576 -2.81 32.79 -70.90
CA GLU A 576 -2.43 33.04 -69.49
C GLU A 576 -3.26 34.12 -68.77
N ARG A 577 -3.85 35.08 -69.51
CA ARG A 577 -4.68 36.17 -68.97
C ARG A 577 -6.10 35.75 -68.56
N ASP A 578 -6.67 34.74 -69.18
CA ASP A 578 -8.03 34.26 -68.88
C ASP A 578 -8.04 33.29 -67.70
N VAL A 579 -6.95 32.52 -67.51
CA VAL A 579 -6.77 31.57 -66.39
C VAL A 579 -6.67 32.30 -65.03
N LEU A 580 -6.10 33.52 -65.01
CA LEU A 580 -6.01 34.38 -63.81
C LEU A 580 -7.35 34.97 -63.38
N SER A 581 -8.32 35.13 -64.28
CA SER A 581 -9.67 35.65 -63.94
C SER A 581 -10.50 34.68 -63.09
N PHE A 582 -10.10 33.40 -63.04
CA PHE A 582 -10.72 32.37 -62.20
C PHE A 582 -10.18 32.36 -60.75
N ASP A 583 -9.11 33.10 -60.44
CA ASP A 583 -8.54 33.17 -59.09
C ASP A 583 -9.44 33.97 -58.09
N GLU A 584 -10.41 34.77 -58.57
CA GLU A 584 -11.25 35.63 -57.69
C GLU A 584 -12.65 35.03 -57.36
N GLY A 585 -13.04 33.89 -57.95
CA GLY A 585 -14.47 33.52 -58.03
C GLY A 585 -14.99 32.30 -57.28
N SER A 586 -14.17 31.45 -56.67
CA SER A 586 -14.70 30.23 -56.01
C SER A 586 -13.79 29.69 -54.91
N VAL A 587 -13.88 30.31 -53.73
CA VAL A 587 -13.55 29.65 -52.47
C VAL A 587 -14.75 28.75 -52.13
N ILE A 588 -14.65 27.45 -52.42
CA ILE A 588 -15.50 26.46 -51.76
C ILE A 588 -14.74 26.03 -50.51
N LEU A 589 -15.13 26.60 -49.37
CA LEU A 589 -14.77 26.12 -48.04
C LEU A 589 -15.41 24.73 -47.84
N PHE A 590 -14.58 23.73 -47.56
CA PHE A 590 -14.95 22.57 -46.74
C PHE A 590 -13.98 22.47 -45.59
#